data_AF-M1ARP2-F1
#
_entry.id   AF-M1ARP2-F1
#
_cell.length_a   1.000
_cell.length_b   1.000
_cell.length_c   1.000
_cell.angle_alpha   90.00
_cell.angle_beta   90.00
_cell.angle_gamma   90.00
#
_symmetry.space_group_name_H-M   'P 1'
#
loop_
_entity.id
_entity.type
_entity.pdbx_description
1 polymer ?
#
loop_
_entity_poly.entity_id
_entity_poly.type
_entity_poly.pdbx_seq_one_letter_code
_entity_poly.pdbx_strand_id
1 'polypeptide(L)'
;MKVSDIESTARAVLPKFYSEDLHPESWRVFSSCGKRCVLTSTPRIMVEPFLKDYLGVDIVLGTEIETYKGRATGFVRAPGVLVGKNKANALRRIFGETQPEIGLGDCDTDIPYMSLCKERYYVPRNPRIKALCINKSG
;
A
#
# COMPACT_ATOMS: atom_id res chain seq x y z
N MET A 1 7.41 13.69 -18.05
CA MET A 1 6.14 12.97 -17.83
C MET A 1 5.20 13.84 -17.00
N LYS A 2 3.95 14.09 -17.42
CA LYS A 2 3.01 14.86 -16.57
C LYS A 2 2.51 13.96 -15.44
N VAL A 3 2.27 14.55 -14.29
CA VAL A 3 1.72 13.88 -13.11
C VAL A 3 0.34 13.28 -13.41
N SER A 4 -0.49 14.03 -14.12
CA SER A 4 -1.82 13.59 -14.60
C SER A 4 -1.76 12.33 -15.49
N ASP A 5 -0.73 12.22 -16.32
CA ASP A 5 -0.60 11.09 -17.25
C ASP A 5 -0.25 9.81 -16.48
N ILE A 6 0.60 9.92 -15.44
CA ILE A 6 0.95 8.80 -14.54
C ILE A 6 -0.30 8.31 -13.83
N GLU A 7 -1.05 9.23 -13.23
CA GLU A 7 -2.26 8.91 -12.48
C GLU A 7 -3.35 8.29 -13.37
N SER A 8 -3.61 8.89 -14.54
CA SER A 8 -4.59 8.37 -15.50
C SER A 8 -4.23 6.98 -16.01
N THR A 9 -2.95 6.74 -16.32
CA THR A 9 -2.47 5.43 -16.77
C THR A 9 -2.60 4.41 -15.65
N ALA A 10 -2.21 4.78 -14.43
CA ALA A 10 -2.29 3.90 -13.28
C ALA A 10 -3.74 3.50 -12.96
N ARG A 11 -4.68 4.46 -12.99
CA ARG A 11 -6.12 4.20 -12.84
C ARG A 11 -6.68 3.28 -13.92
N ALA A 12 -6.23 3.42 -15.16
CA ALA A 12 -6.73 2.60 -16.27
C ALA A 12 -6.19 1.16 -16.25
N VAL A 13 -4.95 0.97 -15.80
CA VAL A 13 -4.21 -0.29 -15.96
C VAL A 13 -4.21 -1.10 -14.66
N LEU A 14 -3.81 -0.50 -13.54
CA LEU A 14 -3.50 -1.26 -12.32
C LEU A 14 -4.69 -2.01 -11.71
N PRO A 15 -5.94 -1.53 -11.75
CA PRO A 15 -7.03 -2.25 -11.12
C PRO A 15 -7.18 -3.68 -11.63
N LYS A 16 -7.03 -3.92 -12.93
CA LYS A 16 -7.11 -5.28 -13.48
C LYS A 16 -6.01 -6.17 -12.89
N PHE A 17 -4.76 -5.73 -13.00
CA PHE A 17 -3.62 -6.55 -12.57
C PHE A 17 -3.60 -6.80 -11.06
N TYR A 18 -3.95 -5.80 -10.26
CA TYR A 18 -3.91 -5.94 -8.80
C TYR A 18 -5.13 -6.67 -8.25
N SER A 19 -6.31 -6.51 -8.85
CA SER A 19 -7.48 -7.29 -8.47
C SER A 19 -7.35 -8.78 -8.75
N GLU A 20 -6.54 -9.18 -9.73
CA GLU A 20 -6.33 -10.58 -10.12
C GLU A 20 -5.27 -11.30 -9.27
N ASP A 21 -4.51 -10.58 -8.43
CA ASP A 21 -3.36 -11.11 -7.65
C ASP A 21 -3.51 -10.87 -6.13
N LEU A 22 -4.73 -10.84 -5.60
CA LEU A 22 -4.94 -10.69 -4.15
C LEU A 22 -4.81 -12.02 -3.42
N HIS A 23 -4.01 -12.02 -2.35
CA HIS A 23 -3.90 -13.17 -1.46
C HIS A 23 -5.22 -13.35 -0.67
N PRO A 24 -5.91 -14.50 -0.77
CA PRO A 24 -7.25 -14.68 -0.21
C PRO A 24 -7.32 -14.51 1.31
N GLU A 25 -6.39 -15.09 2.07
CA GLU A 25 -6.40 -14.96 3.53
C GLU A 25 -6.03 -13.55 4.01
N SER A 26 -5.03 -12.90 3.41
CA SER A 26 -4.71 -11.49 3.68
C SER A 26 -5.91 -10.60 3.39
N TRP A 27 -6.61 -10.82 2.27
CA TRP A 27 -7.82 -10.08 1.94
C TRP A 27 -8.93 -10.30 2.96
N ARG A 28 -9.18 -11.56 3.37
CA ARG A 28 -10.19 -11.90 4.38
C ARG A 28 -9.97 -11.15 5.68
N VAL A 29 -8.73 -11.14 6.19
CA VAL A 29 -8.37 -10.40 7.39
C VAL A 29 -8.49 -8.89 7.15
N PHE A 30 -7.89 -8.39 6.08
CA PHE A 30 -7.85 -6.96 5.77
C PHE A 30 -9.23 -6.33 5.61
N SER A 31 -10.13 -7.00 4.88
CA SER A 31 -11.50 -6.53 4.63
C SER A 31 -12.42 -6.59 5.85
N SER A 32 -12.09 -7.42 6.85
CA SER A 32 -12.82 -7.46 8.14
C SER A 32 -12.46 -6.33 9.11
N CYS A 33 -11.39 -5.56 8.83
CA CYS A 33 -10.94 -4.48 9.70
C CYS A 33 -11.78 -3.20 9.50
N GLY A 34 -12.16 -2.55 10.61
CA GLY A 34 -12.92 -1.29 10.56
C GLY A 34 -12.13 -0.12 9.96
N LYS A 35 -10.82 -0.02 10.23
CA LYS A 35 -9.92 0.99 9.67
C LYS A 35 -8.72 0.31 9.01
N ARG A 36 -8.47 0.65 7.75
CA ARG A 36 -7.50 0.00 6.86
C ARG A 36 -6.42 0.97 6.41
N CYS A 37 -5.16 0.60 6.63
CA CYS A 37 -4.00 1.37 6.23
C CYS A 37 -3.04 0.51 5.40
N VAL A 38 -2.53 1.04 4.29
CA VAL A 38 -1.53 0.38 3.43
C VAL A 38 -0.22 1.17 3.44
N LEU A 39 0.89 0.46 3.64
CA LEU A 39 2.25 1.00 3.55
C LEU A 39 2.99 0.32 2.40
N THR A 40 3.41 1.08 1.39
CA THR A 40 4.00 0.53 0.16
C THR A 40 5.22 1.32 -0.30
N SER A 41 6.22 0.62 -0.82
CA SER A 41 7.36 1.25 -1.50
C SER A 41 6.99 1.77 -2.89
N THR A 42 5.85 1.34 -3.45
CA THR A 42 5.37 1.80 -4.75
C THR A 42 4.97 3.28 -4.67
N PRO A 43 5.18 4.08 -5.74
CA PRO A 43 4.74 5.45 -5.77
C PRO A 43 3.26 5.62 -5.42
N ARG A 44 2.95 6.45 -4.40
CA ARG A 44 1.58 6.62 -3.89
C ARG A 44 0.61 7.01 -5.01
N ILE A 45 1.03 7.95 -5.86
CA ILE A 45 0.22 8.46 -6.97
C ILE A 45 -0.26 7.37 -7.93
N MET A 46 0.47 6.27 -8.06
CA MET A 46 0.09 5.17 -8.95
C MET A 46 -0.98 4.29 -8.28
N VAL A 47 -0.80 3.93 -7.02
CA VAL A 47 -1.57 2.85 -6.39
C VAL A 47 -2.70 3.32 -5.50
N GLU A 48 -2.65 4.55 -5.00
CA GLU A 48 -3.67 5.12 -4.12
C GLU A 48 -5.09 5.06 -4.72
N PRO A 49 -5.30 5.35 -6.02
CA PRO A 49 -6.61 5.16 -6.64
C PRO A 49 -7.17 3.75 -6.50
N PHE A 50 -6.38 2.73 -6.85
CA PHE A 50 -6.83 1.34 -6.74
C PHE A 50 -7.12 0.97 -5.29
N LEU A 51 -6.21 1.30 -4.37
CA LEU A 51 -6.35 0.96 -2.96
C LEU A 51 -7.62 1.60 -2.35
N LYS A 52 -7.90 2.87 -2.66
CA LYS A 52 -9.09 3.55 -2.15
C LYS A 52 -10.36 3.08 -2.85
N ASP A 53 -10.37 3.08 -4.19
CA ASP A 53 -11.59 2.89 -4.98
C ASP A 53 -12.03 1.42 -5.09
N TYR A 54 -11.10 0.46 -4.95
CA TYR A 54 -11.37 -0.98 -5.10
C TYR A 54 -11.21 -1.77 -3.79
N LEU A 55 -10.26 -1.40 -2.93
CA LEU A 55 -10.01 -2.12 -1.67
C LEU A 55 -10.60 -1.42 -0.44
N GLY A 56 -11.18 -0.22 -0.60
CA GLY A 56 -11.75 0.58 0.48
C GLY A 56 -10.72 0.97 1.55
N VAL A 57 -9.47 1.22 1.15
CA VAL A 57 -8.41 1.63 2.08
C VAL A 57 -8.64 3.06 2.55
N ASP A 58 -8.59 3.28 3.87
CA ASP A 58 -8.77 4.61 4.45
C ASP A 58 -7.50 5.46 4.32
N ILE A 59 -6.33 4.84 4.55
CA ILE A 59 -5.04 5.53 4.61
C ILE A 59 -4.04 4.82 3.70
N VAL A 60 -3.45 5.57 2.76
CA VAL A 60 -2.38 5.07 1.89
C VAL A 60 -1.11 5.85 2.14
N LEU A 61 -0.06 5.14 2.58
CA LEU A 61 1.30 5.65 2.73
C LEU A 61 2.15 4.98 1.65
N GLY A 62 2.63 5.77 0.70
CA GLY A 62 3.46 5.31 -0.41
C GLY A 62 4.73 6.13 -0.55
N THR A 63 5.60 5.72 -1.48
CA THR A 63 6.74 6.56 -1.88
C THR A 63 6.22 7.80 -2.60
N GLU A 64 6.69 8.99 -2.21
CA GLU A 64 6.28 10.24 -2.85
C GLU A 64 7.23 10.60 -3.99
N ILE A 65 6.71 10.75 -5.20
CA ILE A 65 7.48 11.26 -6.36
C ILE A 65 7.63 12.77 -6.21
N GLU A 66 8.84 13.28 -6.46
CA GLU A 66 9.07 14.71 -6.54
C GLU A 66 8.52 15.28 -7.86
N THR A 67 7.84 16.42 -7.74
CA THR A 67 7.20 17.08 -8.87
C THR A 67 7.60 18.54 -8.97
N TYR A 68 7.72 19.02 -10.21
CA TYR A 68 7.97 20.42 -10.52
C TYR A 68 7.06 20.83 -11.67
N LYS A 69 6.27 21.90 -11.47
CA LYS A 69 5.30 22.43 -12.46
C LYS A 69 4.41 21.33 -13.09
N GLY A 70 3.85 20.45 -12.25
CA GLY A 70 2.93 19.38 -12.69
C GLY A 70 3.60 18.21 -13.42
N ARG A 71 4.93 18.09 -13.35
CA ARG A 71 5.70 17.01 -13.99
C ARG A 71 6.54 16.28 -12.96
N ALA A 72 6.62 14.96 -13.08
CA ALA A 72 7.55 14.16 -12.29
C ALA A 72 9.00 14.53 -12.66
N THR A 73 9.85 14.74 -11.65
CA THR A 73 11.27 15.09 -11.86
C THR A 73 12.14 13.85 -12.12
N GLY A 74 11.63 12.66 -11.77
CA GLY A 74 12.40 11.41 -11.76
C GLY A 74 13.00 11.09 -10.39
N PHE A 75 12.91 12.02 -9.42
CA PHE A 75 13.37 11.81 -8.05
C PHE A 75 12.22 11.49 -7.10
N VAL A 76 12.57 10.94 -5.94
CA VAL A 76 11.65 10.72 -4.82
C VAL A 76 11.84 11.83 -3.78
N ARG A 77 10.75 12.29 -3.17
CA ARG A 77 10.82 13.28 -2.08
C ARG A 77 11.41 12.65 -0.83
N ALA A 78 12.07 13.46 0.00
CA ALA A 78 12.48 13.05 1.34
C ALA A 78 11.27 12.50 2.14
N PRO A 79 11.43 11.41 2.91
CA PRO A 79 12.68 10.74 3.29
C PRO A 79 13.19 9.68 2.27
N GLY A 80 12.63 9.63 1.07
CA GLY A 80 12.99 8.68 0.01
C GLY A 80 11.99 7.53 -0.11
N VAL A 81 12.47 6.36 -0.55
CA VAL A 81 11.62 5.18 -0.75
C VAL A 81 11.05 4.70 0.58
N LEU A 82 9.75 4.39 0.60
CA LEU A 82 9.03 3.95 1.79
C LEU A 82 9.25 2.44 2.07
N VAL A 83 10.41 2.11 2.64
CA VAL A 83 10.82 0.75 3.02
C VAL A 83 11.46 0.73 4.42
N GLY A 84 11.46 -0.43 5.09
CA GLY A 84 12.19 -0.60 6.34
C GLY A 84 11.76 0.39 7.43
N LYS A 85 12.76 1.08 8.00
CA LYS A 85 12.55 2.12 9.02
C LYS A 85 11.65 3.27 8.52
N ASN A 86 11.64 3.57 7.22
CA ASN A 86 10.76 4.61 6.68
C ASN A 86 9.28 4.22 6.78
N LYS A 87 8.91 2.94 6.58
CA LYS A 87 7.55 2.46 6.84
C LYS A 87 7.16 2.63 8.31
N ALA A 88 8.05 2.23 9.22
CA ALA A 88 7.82 2.36 10.66
C ALA A 88 7.64 3.84 11.10
N ASN A 89 8.49 4.73 10.59
CA ASN A 89 8.41 6.16 10.88
C ASN A 89 7.13 6.79 10.32
N ALA A 90 6.73 6.42 9.10
CA ALA A 90 5.49 6.90 8.49
C ALA A 90 4.26 6.43 9.28
N LEU A 91 4.26 5.17 9.74
CA LEU A 91 3.19 4.63 10.59
C LEU A 91 3.07 5.43 11.89
N ARG A 92 4.18 5.65 12.61
CA ARG A 92 4.21 6.45 13.85
C ARG A 92 3.72 7.88 13.64
N ARG A 93 4.04 8.50 12.50
CA ARG A 93 3.59 9.86 12.20
C ARG A 93 2.07 9.97 12.07
N ILE A 94 1.42 8.92 11.55
CA ILE A 94 -0.04 8.91 11.32
C ILE A 94 -0.82 8.45 12.54
N PHE A 95 -0.34 7.41 13.21
CA PHE A 95 -1.04 6.81 14.33
C PHE A 95 -0.61 7.34 15.70
N GLY A 96 0.51 8.06 15.77
CA GLY A 96 1.05 8.57 17.03
C GLY A 96 1.32 7.44 18.02
N GLU A 97 0.68 7.52 19.18
CA GLU A 97 0.72 6.51 20.24
C GLU A 97 -0.33 5.39 20.04
N THR A 98 -1.28 5.58 19.11
CA THR A 98 -2.29 4.56 18.83
C THR A 98 -1.65 3.36 18.16
N GLN A 99 -1.71 2.20 18.80
CA GLN A 99 -1.12 0.99 18.28
C GLN A 99 -2.07 0.27 17.31
N PRO A 100 -1.70 0.04 16.03
CA PRO A 100 -2.51 -0.78 15.13
C PRO A 100 -2.64 -2.21 15.65
N GLU A 101 -3.82 -2.80 15.47
CA GLU A 101 -4.10 -4.13 16.01
C GLU A 101 -3.41 -5.24 15.21
N ILE A 102 -3.46 -5.17 13.87
CA ILE A 102 -2.92 -6.20 12.98
C ILE A 102 -1.93 -5.58 12.00
N GLY A 103 -0.76 -6.21 11.82
CA GLY A 103 0.21 -5.92 10.77
C GLY A 103 0.41 -7.10 9.82
N LEU A 104 0.38 -6.86 8.51
CA LEU A 104 0.55 -7.87 7.46
C LEU A 104 1.70 -7.47 6.52
N GLY A 105 2.78 -8.26 6.45
CA GLY A 105 3.91 -7.99 5.55
C GLY A 105 4.48 -9.27 4.95
N ASP A 106 5.22 -9.16 3.86
CA ASP A 106 5.71 -10.30 3.07
C ASP A 106 7.23 -10.40 2.98
N CYS A 107 7.95 -9.37 3.45
CA CYS A 107 9.40 -9.28 3.37
C CYS A 107 10.03 -8.70 4.65
N ASP A 108 11.33 -8.94 4.85
CA ASP A 108 12.05 -8.49 6.05
C ASP A 108 12.01 -6.96 6.27
N THR A 109 11.86 -6.20 5.18
CA THR A 109 11.75 -4.74 5.26
C THR A 109 10.44 -4.26 5.89
N ASP A 110 9.47 -5.15 6.11
CA ASP A 110 8.21 -4.86 6.78
C ASP A 110 8.26 -5.08 8.29
N ILE A 111 9.20 -5.90 8.77
CA ILE A 111 9.38 -6.23 10.18
C ILE A 111 9.42 -4.96 11.07
N PRO A 112 10.09 -3.85 10.70
CA PRO A 112 10.13 -2.65 11.53
C PRO A 112 8.76 -2.03 11.83
N TYR A 113 7.85 -1.96 10.85
CA TYR A 113 6.51 -1.40 11.12
C TYR A 113 5.59 -2.46 11.73
N MET A 114 5.71 -3.73 11.33
CA MET A 114 4.93 -4.83 11.90
C MET A 114 5.19 -5.00 13.40
N SER A 115 6.41 -4.70 13.85
CA SER A 115 6.77 -4.68 15.28
C SER A 115 6.08 -3.57 16.08
N LEU A 116 5.42 -2.63 15.41
CA LEU A 116 4.58 -1.60 16.04
C LEU A 116 3.12 -2.04 16.16
N CYS A 117 2.70 -3.13 15.53
CA CYS A 117 1.34 -3.67 15.65
C CYS A 117 1.22 -4.60 16.86
N LYS A 118 0.01 -4.81 17.38
CA LYS A 118 -0.25 -5.78 18.47
C LYS A 118 -0.03 -7.22 18.01
N GLU A 119 -0.63 -7.57 16.87
CA GLU A 119 -0.45 -8.84 16.18
C GLU A 119 0.21 -8.60 14.82
N ARG A 120 1.04 -9.56 14.39
CA ARG A 120 1.79 -9.45 13.14
C ARG A 120 1.89 -10.78 12.43
N TYR A 121 1.63 -10.77 11.13
CA TYR A 121 1.63 -11.95 10.28
C TYR A 121 2.56 -11.74 9.09
N TYR A 122 3.54 -12.64 8.99
CA TYR A 122 4.43 -12.71 7.84
C TYR A 122 3.78 -13.59 6.77
N VAL A 123 3.42 -13.01 5.64
CA VAL A 123 2.69 -13.64 4.55
C VAL A 123 3.59 -13.73 3.31
N PRO A 124 4.49 -14.72 3.25
CA PRO A 124 5.38 -14.87 2.11
C PRO A 124 4.58 -15.29 0.87
N ARG A 125 5.08 -14.91 -0.30
CA ARG A 125 4.50 -15.35 -1.58
C ARG A 125 4.44 -16.88 -1.63
N ASN A 126 3.25 -17.42 -1.84
CA ASN A 126 3.03 -18.85 -2.06
C ASN A 126 2.39 -19.09 -3.44
N PRO A 127 3.17 -19.54 -4.45
CA PRO A 127 2.66 -19.76 -5.80
C PRO A 127 1.54 -20.80 -5.91
N ARG A 128 1.34 -21.62 -4.88
CA ARG A 128 0.29 -22.66 -4.85
C ARG A 128 -1.07 -22.11 -4.42
N ILE A 129 -1.12 -20.91 -3.84
CA ILE A 129 -2.38 -20.28 -3.43
C ILE A 129 -2.96 -19.54 -4.63
N LYS A 130 -4.20 -19.89 -4.98
CA LYS A 130 -4.93 -19.18 -6.04
C LYS A 130 -5.33 -17.80 -5.53
N ALA A 131 -5.00 -16.77 -6.30
CA ALA A 131 -5.40 -15.41 -6.00
C ALA A 131 -6.93 -15.26 -6.05
N LEU A 132 -7.44 -14.35 -5.22
CA LEU A 132 -8.82 -13.91 -5.25
C LEU A 132 -8.97 -12.83 -6.31
N CYS A 133 -9.91 -13.02 -7.25
CA CYS A 133 -10.31 -11.95 -8.17
C CYS A 133 -11.41 -11.10 -7.54
N ILE A 134 -11.16 -9.82 -7.31
CA ILE A 134 -12.20 -8.88 -6.87
C ILE A 134 -12.64 -7.97 -8.02
N ASN A 135 -13.96 -7.76 -8.14
CA ASN A 135 -14.53 -6.74 -9.00
C ASN A 135 -14.88 -5.52 -8.17
N LYS A 136 -14.91 -4.34 -8.79
CA LYS A 136 -15.33 -3.10 -8.13
C LYS A 136 -16.69 -3.34 -7.45
N SER A 137 -16.73 -3.19 -6.13
CA SER A 137 -17.97 -3.18 -5.38
C SER A 137 -18.78 -1.97 -5.86
N GLY A 138 -19.95 -2.22 -6.45
CA GLY A 138 -20.86 -1.19 -6.94
C GLY A 138 -21.42 -0.32 -5.83
#